data_AF-A0A3N0A6Z2-F1
#
_entry.id   AF-A0A3N0A6Z2-F1
#
_cell.length_a   1.000
_cell.length_b   1.000
_cell.length_c   1.000
_cell.angle_alpha   90.00
_cell.angle_beta   90.00
_cell.angle_gamma   90.00
#
_symmetry.space_group_name_H-M   'P 1'
#
loop_
_entity.id
_entity.type
_entity.pdbx_description
1 polymer ?
#
loop_
_entity_poly.entity_id
_entity_poly.type
_entity_poly.pdbx_seq_one_letter_code
_entity_poly.pdbx_strand_id
1 'polypeptide(L)' 'MKQETCAYCGDKTDMAFQCNYCKDQFCPEHRLPEEHRCVKLSQIRASRFGQKKVIRDGGPNKPGIFKRMFGRS' A
#
# COMPACT_ATOMS: atom_id res chain seq x y z
N MET A 1 24.37 -27.14 -9.44
CA MET A 1 23.61 -25.90 -9.70
C MET A 1 22.17 -26.16 -9.27
N LYS A 2 21.69 -25.44 -8.25
CA LYS A 2 20.33 -25.62 -7.73
C LYS A 2 19.43 -24.68 -8.53
N GLN A 3 18.72 -25.23 -9.51
CA GLN A 3 17.72 -24.46 -10.25
C GLN A 3 16.45 -24.37 -9.41
N GLU A 4 15.95 -23.15 -9.28
CA GLU A 4 14.80 -22.79 -8.48
C GLU A 4 13.69 -22.30 -9.41
N THR A 5 12.45 -22.59 -9.04
CA THR A 5 11.29 -22.33 -9.87
C THR A 5 10.63 -21.02 -9.45
N CYS A 6 10.41 -20.14 -10.42
CA CYS A 6 9.68 -18.91 -10.26
C CYS A 6 8.22 -19.20 -9.89
N ALA A 7 7.76 -18.75 -8.71
CA ALA A 7 6.38 -18.98 -8.27
C ALA A 7 5.31 -18.26 -9.13
N TYR A 8 5.70 -17.27 -9.93
CA TYR A 8 4.80 -16.52 -10.80
C TYR A 8 4.75 -17.06 -12.23
N CYS A 9 5.92 -17.33 -12.81
CA CYS A 9 6.12 -17.66 -14.22
C CYS A 9 6.41 -19.16 -14.47
N GLY A 10 6.85 -19.90 -13.45
CA GLY A 10 7.23 -21.30 -13.56
C GLY A 10 8.64 -21.53 -14.12
N ASP A 11 9.34 -20.47 -14.55
CA ASP A 11 10.68 -20.57 -15.12
C ASP A 11 11.71 -21.06 -14.10
N LYS A 12 12.62 -21.91 -14.58
CA LYS A 12 13.77 -22.40 -13.81
C LYS A 12 14.92 -21.44 -13.98
N THR A 13 15.45 -20.94 -12.88
CA THR A 13 16.51 -19.95 -12.84
C THR A 13 17.59 -20.42 -11.88
N ASP A 14 18.85 -20.11 -12.19
CA ASP A 14 19.99 -20.40 -11.32
C ASP A 14 20.14 -19.37 -10.19
N MET A 15 19.34 -18.29 -10.23
CA MET A 15 19.40 -17.15 -9.34
C MET A 15 17.98 -16.73 -8.94
N ALA A 16 17.45 -17.26 -7.83
CA ALA A 16 16.20 -16.75 -7.28
C ALA A 16 16.43 -15.53 -6.41
N PHE A 17 15.42 -14.68 -6.47
CA PHE A 17 15.23 -13.58 -5.57
C PHE A 17 14.06 -13.90 -4.64
N GLN A 18 14.27 -13.75 -3.34
CA GLN A 18 13.21 -13.88 -2.35
C GLN A 18 12.52 -12.53 -2.14
N CYS A 19 11.20 -12.49 -2.27
CA CYS A 19 10.44 -11.27 -1.99
C CYS A 19 10.34 -11.00 -0.48
N ASN A 20 10.62 -9.77 -0.02
CA ASN A 20 10.55 -9.41 1.40
C ASN A 20 9.13 -9.47 2.00
N TYR A 21 8.10 -9.36 1.15
CA TYR A 21 6.72 -9.37 1.57
C TYR A 21 6.15 -10.78 1.63
N CYS A 22 6.02 -11.46 0.49
CA CYS A 22 5.42 -12.79 0.41
C CYS A 22 6.37 -13.94 0.76
N LYS A 23 7.69 -13.72 0.76
CA LYS A 23 8.75 -14.72 1.06
C LYS A 23 8.92 -15.82 0.03
N ASP A 24 8.25 -15.73 -1.12
CA ASP A 24 8.41 -16.65 -2.25
C ASP A 24 9.63 -16.33 -3.12
N GLN A 25 10.04 -17.31 -3.93
CA GLN A 25 11.16 -17.23 -4.86
C GLN A 25 10.73 -16.86 -6.29
N PHE A 26 11.47 -15.93 -6.90
CA PHE A 26 11.18 -15.41 -8.24
C PHE A 26 12.44 -15.31 -9.10
N CYS A 27 12.23 -15.29 -10.42
CA CYS A 27 13.30 -15.03 -11.39
C CYS A 27 13.71 -13.54 -11.41
N PRO A 28 14.87 -13.19 -12.01
CA PRO A 28 15.33 -11.80 -12.12
C PRO A 28 14.31 -10.84 -12.74
N GLU A 29 13.44 -11.32 -13.61
CA GLU A 29 12.35 -10.53 -14.20
C GLU A 29 11.24 -10.26 -13.17
N HIS A 30 10.83 -11.27 -12.41
CA HIS A 30 9.72 -11.17 -11.45
C HIS A 30 10.16 -10.82 -10.01
N ARG A 31 11.39 -10.35 -9.80
CA ARG A 31 11.91 -10.02 -8.46
C ARG A 31 11.19 -8.85 -7.78
N LEU A 32 10.66 -7.91 -8.57
CA LEU A 32 9.95 -6.75 -8.03
C LEU A 32 8.52 -7.12 -7.62
N PRO A 33 8.02 -6.58 -6.49
CA PRO A 33 6.64 -6.80 -6.04
C PRO A 33 5.55 -6.43 -7.05
N GLU A 34 5.84 -5.51 -7.96
CA GLU A 34 4.89 -5.04 -8.98
C GLU A 34 4.78 -6.05 -10.14
N GLU A 35 5.88 -6.71 -10.49
CA GLU A 35 5.97 -7.68 -11.58
C GLU A 35 5.23 -8.99 -11.24
N HIS A 36 5.38 -9.50 -10.01
CA HIS A 36 4.68 -10.72 -9.57
C HIS A 36 3.34 -10.45 -8.87
N ARG A 37 2.83 -9.21 -8.92
CA ARG A 37 1.57 -8.79 -8.26
C ARG A 37 1.47 -9.25 -6.80
N CYS A 38 2.44 -8.85 -5.98
CA CYS A 38 2.54 -9.31 -4.59
C CYS A 38 1.25 -9.05 -3.78
N VAL A 39 0.58 -10.13 -3.34
CA VAL A 39 -0.69 -10.07 -2.59
C VAL A 39 -0.57 -9.25 -1.32
N LYS A 40 0.50 -9.45 -0.55
CA LYS A 40 0.74 -8.71 0.70
C LYS A 40 0.96 -7.22 0.48
N LEU A 41 1.63 -6.83 -0.62
CA LEU A 41 1.80 -5.42 -0.93
C LEU A 41 0.46 -4.73 -1.22
N SER A 42 -0.41 -5.41 -1.97
CA SER A 42 -1.78 -4.94 -2.23
C SER A 42 -2.56 -4.74 -0.93
N GLN A 43 -2.48 -5.71 -0.01
CA GLN A 43 -3.15 -5.64 1.29
C GLN A 43 -2.63 -4.48 2.16
N ILE A 44 -1.31 -4.23 2.17
CA ILE A 44 -0.72 -3.08 2.89
C ILE A 44 -1.22 -1.76 2.31
N ARG A 45 -1.22 -1.63 0.96
CA ARG A 45 -1.72 -0.42 0.28
C ARG A 45 -3.19 -0.17 0.60
N ALA A 46 -4.03 -1.21 0.54
CA ALA A 46 -5.44 -1.13 0.90
C ALA A 46 -5.65 -0.73 2.37
N SER A 47 -4.89 -1.32 3.29
CA SER A 47 -5.00 -1.06 4.74
C SER A 47 -4.59 0.37 5.12
N ARG A 48 -3.70 1.00 4.35
CA ARG A 48 -3.29 2.40 4.56
C ARG A 48 -4.30 3.42 4.05
N PHE A 49 -5.19 3.04 3.14
CA PHE A 49 -6.17 3.97 2.57
C PHE A 49 -7.18 4.46 3.63
N GLY A 50 -7.55 3.61 4.60
CA GLY A 50 -8.47 3.97 5.69
C GLY A 50 -7.84 4.73 6.86
N GLN A 51 -6.51 4.81 6.94
CA GLN A 51 -5.81 5.38 8.10
C GLN A 51 -5.50 6.87 7.98
N LYS A 52 -5.84 7.51 6.86
CA LYS A 52 -5.83 8.98 6.80
C LYS A 52 -6.99 9.49 7.66
N LYS A 53 -6.75 9.57 8.97
CA LYS A 53 -7.53 10.38 9.90
C LYS A 53 -7.47 11.80 9.35
N VAL A 54 -8.50 12.20 8.62
CA VAL A 54 -8.73 13.60 8.30
C VAL A 54 -8.97 14.26 9.64
N ILE A 55 -7.92 14.85 10.21
CA ILE A 55 -8.02 15.67 11.41
C ILE A 55 -8.85 16.88 10.97
N ARG A 56 -10.16 16.80 11.14
CA ARG A 56 -11.05 17.94 10.99
C ARG A 56 -10.80 18.79 12.23
N ASP A 57 -10.02 19.86 12.10
CA ASP A 57 -9.76 20.87 13.16
C ASP A 57 -11.03 21.70 13.52
N GLY A 58 -12.18 21.04 13.56
CA GLY A 58 -13.46 21.54 14.05
C GLY A 58 -13.64 21.10 15.49
N GLY A 59 -12.95 21.75 16.42
CA GLY A 59 -13.25 21.63 17.84
C GLY A 59 -14.69 22.08 18.14
N PRO A 60 -15.33 21.56 19.20
CA PRO A 60 -16.75 21.78 19.54
C PRO A 60 -17.12 23.24 19.89
N ASN A 61 -16.17 24.17 19.88
CA ASN A 61 -16.33 25.58 20.27
C ASN A 61 -15.92 26.59 19.17
N LYS A 62 -15.90 26.21 17.88
CA LYS A 62 -15.73 27.21 16.81
C LYS A 62 -17.09 27.85 16.48
N PRO A 63 -17.27 29.18 16.68
CA PRO A 63 -18.49 29.85 16.26
C PRO A 63 -18.63 29.69 14.74
N GLY A 64 -19.76 29.11 14.31
CA GLY A 64 -20.04 28.91 12.90
C GLY A 64 -19.95 30.21 12.12
N ILE A 65 -19.48 30.13 10.87
CA ILE A 65 -19.44 31.22 9.90
C ILE A 65 -20.77 32.01 9.84
N PHE A 66 -21.89 31.35 10.16
CA PHE A 66 -23.23 31.95 10.27
C PHE A 66 -23.37 33.07 11.31
N LYS A 67 -22.58 33.11 12.40
CA LYS A 67 -22.66 34.20 13.40
C LYS A 67 -22.01 35.50 12.93
N ARG A 68 -21.20 35.48 11.85
CA ARG A 68 -20.59 36.69 11.26
C ARG A 68 -21.51 37.45 10.30
N MET A 69 -22.58 36.83 9.81
CA MET A 69 -23.47 37.41 8.80
C MET A 69 -24.70 38.14 9.38
N PHE A 70 -25.16 37.82 10.59
CA PHE A 70 -26.43 38.33 11.15
C PHE A 70 -26.28 39.30 12.34
N GLY A 71 -25.07 39.77 12.66
CA GLY A 71 -24.78 40.60 13.84
C GLY A 71 -24.51 42.08 13.57
N ARG A 72 -25.07 42.66 12.50
CA ARG A 72 -25.02 44.10 12.22
C ARG A 72 -26.45 44.64 12.08
N SER A 73 -27.03 45.03 13.21
CA SER A 73 -28.13 45.98 13.32
C SER A 73 -27.92 46.79 14.58
#